data_AF-A0A968XDV5-F1
#
_entry.id   AF-A0A968XDV5-F1
#
_cell.length_a   1.000
_cell.length_b   1.000
_cell.length_c   1.000
_cell.angle_alpha   90.00
_cell.angle_beta   90.00
_cell.angle_gamma   90.00
#
_symmetry.space_group_name_H-M   'P 1'
#
loop_
_entity.id
_entity.type
_entity.pdbx_description
1 polymer ?
#
loop_
_entity_poly.entity_id
_entity_poly.type
_entity_poly.pdbx_seq_one_letter_code
_entity_poly.pdbx_strand_id
1 'polypeptide(L)'
;MTYSNSALGRLARWRQRVGVRRLGMRGLALLAIVGGSALTGLNPEGLQTAERQVQSQFWQWRGVTPPPQDVVVLAVDEPTLNQVSNWPMPRAKYGEVIDRIMAAGAKAVAVDVIWDFPSSFGNQAQSPDLSPDCEKIQLSADDRALVQVLKKYGDRIVLATRFEDSKGEGWKSFRLALPYCPYREVKAQFGNVNFLFESDQRVHRLGREYLRDLVKKSPETYGDLMTDAQISSFAEAALKAAIAALLRRYYGPRSETFDPRQLLLFGQRIEQLPLDEASLAEEAGEPLLTRRAKNRHNHGRQQLPESLERIEIEHDLADSEKACPACGCARCRIGAEVSEQLEYFPASFKVLKHVRHKYGCAKCDGEGYNPNIATAVKPPQPD
;
A
#
# COMPACT_ATOMS: atom_id res chain seq x y z
N MET A 1 50.59 -53.99 51.46
CA MET A 1 50.99 -53.31 50.20
C MET A 1 49.76 -52.72 49.55
N THR A 2 49.82 -51.40 49.42
CA THR A 2 48.90 -50.37 48.90
C THR A 2 48.48 -50.46 47.42
N TYR A 3 47.42 -49.70 47.10
CA TYR A 3 46.84 -49.27 45.79
C TYR A 3 45.88 -50.28 45.12
N SER A 4 44.54 -50.15 45.19
CA SER A 4 43.61 -49.03 45.01
C SER A 4 43.59 -48.40 43.60
N ASN A 5 42.36 -48.35 43.03
CA ASN A 5 41.87 -47.47 41.97
C ASN A 5 42.31 -47.69 40.51
N SER A 6 41.47 -48.35 39.71
CA SER A 6 41.55 -48.21 38.23
C SER A 6 40.21 -48.12 37.48
N ALA A 7 39.06 -48.49 38.06
CA ALA A 7 37.76 -48.37 37.37
C ALA A 7 37.04 -47.05 37.66
N LEU A 8 36.89 -46.68 38.94
CA LEU A 8 36.21 -45.44 39.37
C LEU A 8 36.92 -44.17 38.86
N GLY A 9 38.24 -44.19 38.80
CA GLY A 9 39.03 -43.08 38.25
C GLY A 9 38.88 -42.89 36.73
N ARG A 10 38.49 -43.92 35.97
CA ARG A 10 38.24 -43.80 34.51
C ARG A 10 36.87 -43.18 34.23
N LEU A 11 35.84 -43.56 34.98
CA LEU A 11 34.50 -42.96 34.89
C LEU A 11 34.48 -41.51 35.39
N ALA A 12 35.19 -41.19 36.47
CA ALA A 12 35.34 -39.82 36.95
C ALA A 12 36.03 -38.92 35.92
N ARG A 13 37.10 -39.42 35.27
CA ARG A 13 37.81 -38.71 34.19
C ARG A 13 36.96 -38.53 32.94
N TRP A 14 36.10 -39.48 32.59
CA TRP A 14 35.16 -39.33 31.47
C TRP A 14 34.07 -38.31 31.78
N ARG A 15 33.48 -38.35 32.99
CA ARG A 15 32.47 -37.38 33.45
C ARG A 15 33.04 -35.96 33.55
N GLN A 16 34.28 -35.80 34.02
CA GLN A 16 35.01 -34.52 33.99
C GLN A 16 35.28 -34.04 32.56
N ARG A 17 35.74 -34.89 31.63
CA ARG A 17 35.97 -34.49 30.23
C ARG A 17 34.68 -34.10 29.50
N VAL A 18 33.58 -34.81 29.73
CA VAL A 18 32.26 -34.49 29.15
C VAL A 18 31.69 -33.21 29.78
N GLY A 19 31.84 -33.02 31.10
CA GLY A 19 31.48 -31.79 31.81
C GLY A 19 32.26 -30.57 31.31
N VAL A 20 33.58 -30.69 31.16
CA VAL A 20 34.46 -29.63 30.63
C VAL A 20 34.17 -29.35 29.14
N ARG A 21 33.84 -30.36 28.33
CA ARG A 21 33.39 -30.15 26.94
C ARG A 21 32.04 -29.43 26.86
N ARG A 22 31.09 -29.75 27.73
CA ARG A 22 29.79 -29.03 27.81
C ARG A 22 29.95 -27.62 28.37
N LEU A 23 30.84 -27.41 29.35
CA LEU A 23 31.19 -26.09 29.87
C LEU A 23 31.92 -25.26 28.80
N GLY A 24 32.80 -25.89 28.02
CA GLY A 24 33.50 -25.29 26.88
C GLY A 24 32.54 -24.92 25.75
N MET A 25 31.57 -25.77 25.41
CA MET A 25 30.53 -25.44 24.43
C MET A 25 29.58 -24.34 24.92
N ARG A 26 29.20 -24.34 26.20
CA ARG A 26 28.41 -23.24 26.81
C ARG A 26 29.20 -21.94 26.87
N GLY A 27 30.50 -22.00 27.15
CA GLY A 27 31.41 -20.86 27.12
C GLY A 27 31.61 -20.32 25.71
N LEU A 28 31.73 -21.18 24.70
CA LEU A 28 31.75 -20.80 23.28
C LEU A 28 30.43 -20.18 22.83
N ALA A 29 29.30 -20.71 23.26
CA ALA A 29 27.98 -20.12 22.96
C ALA A 29 27.83 -18.75 23.63
N LEU A 30 28.25 -18.59 24.89
CA LEU A 30 28.26 -17.30 25.58
C LEU A 30 29.24 -16.31 24.93
N LEU A 31 30.42 -16.74 24.51
CA LEU A 31 31.38 -15.91 23.76
C LEU A 31 30.84 -15.50 22.39
N ALA A 32 30.09 -16.38 21.70
CA ALA A 32 29.42 -16.05 20.45
C ALA A 32 28.28 -15.04 20.67
N ILE A 33 27.51 -15.17 21.75
CA ILE A 33 26.45 -14.22 22.12
C ILE A 33 27.05 -12.87 22.51
N VAL A 34 28.02 -12.84 23.42
CA VAL A 34 28.68 -11.61 23.89
C VAL A 34 29.48 -10.95 22.76
N GLY A 35 30.18 -11.75 21.96
CA GLY A 35 30.90 -11.28 20.77
C GLY A 35 29.94 -10.74 19.70
N GLY A 36 28.82 -11.40 19.46
CA GLY A 36 27.76 -10.94 18.57
C GLY A 36 27.17 -9.60 19.04
N SER A 37 26.84 -9.47 20.33
CA SER A 37 26.36 -8.22 20.93
C SER A 37 27.41 -7.11 20.88
N ALA A 38 28.68 -7.40 21.14
CA ALA A 38 29.75 -6.41 21.03
C ALA A 38 29.96 -5.95 19.58
N LEU A 39 29.87 -6.85 18.60
CA LEU A 39 29.94 -6.52 17.18
C LEU A 39 28.76 -5.65 16.71
N THR A 40 27.54 -5.87 17.24
CA THR A 40 26.40 -4.98 16.96
C THR A 40 26.61 -3.56 17.47
N GLY A 41 27.33 -3.39 18.59
CA GLY A 41 27.61 -2.08 19.18
C GLY A 41 28.76 -1.31 18.54
N LEU A 42 29.69 -2.00 17.87
CA LEU A 42 30.92 -1.40 17.34
C LEU A 42 30.89 -1.09 15.83
N ASN A 43 30.14 -1.86 15.03
CA ASN A 43 30.02 -1.60 13.60
C ASN A 43 28.67 -2.07 13.02
N PRO A 44 27.58 -1.31 13.27
CA PRO A 44 26.25 -1.68 12.80
C PRO A 44 26.17 -1.77 11.27
N GLU A 45 26.91 -0.94 10.53
CA GLU A 45 26.89 -0.95 9.05
C GLU A 45 27.58 -2.19 8.47
N GLY A 46 28.72 -2.60 9.04
CA GLY A 46 29.44 -3.81 8.64
C GLY A 46 28.62 -5.08 8.89
N LEU A 47 27.95 -5.16 10.04
CA LEU A 47 27.09 -6.30 10.37
C LEU A 47 25.87 -6.39 9.45
N GLN A 48 25.19 -5.28 9.20
CA GLN A 48 24.05 -5.24 8.27
C GLN A 48 24.44 -5.64 6.85
N THR A 49 25.66 -5.28 6.43
CA THR A 49 26.19 -5.70 5.12
C THR A 49 26.40 -7.22 5.09
N ALA A 50 27.02 -7.79 6.13
CA ALA A 50 27.19 -9.24 6.24
C ALA A 50 25.84 -9.98 6.26
N GLU A 51 24.84 -9.45 6.95
CA GLU A 51 23.48 -10.00 6.99
C GLU A 51 22.84 -10.04 5.59
N ARG A 52 22.90 -8.93 4.83
CA ARG A 52 22.35 -8.87 3.46
C ARG A 52 23.07 -9.82 2.50
N GLN A 53 24.38 -10.00 2.66
CA GLN A 53 25.16 -10.99 1.89
C GLN A 53 24.72 -12.43 2.20
N VAL A 54 24.51 -12.77 3.48
CA VAL A 54 23.98 -14.07 3.88
C VAL A 54 22.56 -14.29 3.33
N GLN A 55 21.71 -13.26 3.38
CA GLN A 55 20.36 -13.33 2.82
C GLN A 55 20.37 -13.58 1.30
N SER A 56 21.28 -12.93 0.57
CA SER A 56 21.48 -13.18 -0.87
C SER A 56 21.93 -14.60 -1.16
N GLN A 57 22.87 -15.13 -0.36
CA GLN A 57 23.31 -16.52 -0.50
C GLN A 57 22.15 -17.49 -0.24
N PHE A 58 21.30 -17.19 0.75
CA PHE A 58 20.10 -17.96 1.03
C PHE A 58 19.12 -17.95 -0.15
N TRP A 59 18.90 -16.79 -0.81
CA TRP A 59 18.04 -16.74 -2.01
C TRP A 59 18.61 -17.54 -3.18
N GLN A 60 19.93 -17.53 -3.38
CA GLN A 60 20.57 -18.38 -4.38
C GLN A 60 20.38 -19.87 -4.07
N TRP A 61 20.52 -20.27 -2.80
CA TRP A 61 20.29 -21.66 -2.39
C TRP A 61 18.83 -22.10 -2.48
N ARG A 62 17.89 -21.20 -2.16
CA ARG A 62 16.45 -21.44 -2.32
C ARG A 62 16.08 -21.71 -3.80
N GLY A 63 16.85 -21.17 -4.74
CA GLY A 63 16.60 -21.31 -6.17
C GLY A 63 15.58 -20.31 -6.70
N VAL A 64 15.29 -20.42 -8.00
CA VAL A 64 14.42 -19.47 -8.72
C VAL A 64 12.98 -19.61 -8.25
N THR A 65 12.39 -18.50 -7.82
CA THR A 65 10.95 -18.40 -7.58
C THR A 65 10.24 -18.01 -8.88
N PRO A 66 9.12 -18.65 -9.26
CA PRO A 66 8.36 -18.21 -10.41
C PRO A 66 7.93 -16.74 -10.23
N PRO A 67 8.04 -15.90 -11.26
CA PRO A 67 7.63 -14.51 -11.15
C PRO A 67 6.13 -14.42 -10.91
N PRO A 68 5.68 -13.38 -10.21
CA PRO A 68 4.27 -13.18 -10.00
C PRO A 68 3.60 -12.82 -11.34
N GLN A 69 2.38 -13.32 -11.57
CA GLN A 69 1.69 -13.21 -12.88
C GLN A 69 1.07 -11.82 -13.13
N ASP A 70 1.04 -10.96 -12.11
CA ASP A 70 0.47 -9.61 -12.14
C ASP A 70 1.48 -8.52 -12.52
N VAL A 71 2.76 -8.89 -12.73
CA VAL A 71 3.81 -7.99 -13.18
C VAL A 71 4.38 -8.48 -14.51
N VAL A 72 4.30 -7.63 -15.53
CA VAL A 72 4.90 -7.88 -16.85
C VAL A 72 6.09 -6.93 -17.02
N VAL A 73 7.26 -7.48 -17.30
CA VAL A 73 8.45 -6.72 -17.65
C VAL A 73 8.63 -6.79 -19.15
N LEU A 74 8.47 -5.65 -19.84
CA LEU A 74 8.81 -5.51 -21.25
C LEU A 74 10.24 -4.94 -21.34
N ALA A 75 11.20 -5.81 -21.66
CA ALA A 75 12.59 -5.41 -21.84
C ALA A 75 12.86 -5.04 -23.31
N VAL A 76 13.71 -4.04 -23.52
CA VAL A 76 14.36 -3.81 -24.82
C VAL A 76 15.68 -4.57 -24.79
N ASP A 77 15.78 -5.62 -25.58
CA ASP A 77 16.93 -6.52 -25.64
C ASP A 77 17.76 -6.33 -26.91
N GLU A 78 18.91 -7.00 -27.01
CA GLU A 78 19.80 -6.94 -28.17
C GLU A 78 19.08 -7.24 -29.51
N PRO A 79 18.25 -8.30 -29.62
CA PRO A 79 17.46 -8.55 -30.82
C PRO A 79 16.54 -7.39 -31.22
N THR A 80 15.90 -6.74 -30.25
CA THR A 80 15.07 -5.55 -30.49
C THR A 80 15.93 -4.38 -30.97
N LEU A 81 17.08 -4.14 -30.32
CA LEU A 81 18.01 -3.07 -30.71
C LEU A 81 18.58 -3.29 -32.12
N ASN A 82 18.88 -4.53 -32.50
CA ASN A 82 19.37 -4.86 -33.84
C ASN A 82 18.34 -4.55 -34.95
N GLN A 83 17.04 -4.55 -34.62
CA GLN A 83 15.97 -4.20 -35.55
C GLN A 83 15.72 -2.69 -35.62
N VAL A 84 16.21 -1.93 -34.63
CA VAL A 84 16.01 -0.48 -34.56
C VAL A 84 17.33 0.22 -34.85
N SER A 85 17.41 0.87 -36.01
CA SER A 85 18.65 1.42 -36.53
C SER A 85 19.31 2.49 -35.65
N ASN A 86 18.57 3.15 -34.75
CA ASN A 86 19.08 4.18 -33.84
C ASN A 86 18.40 4.09 -32.47
N TRP A 87 19.21 4.09 -31.41
CA TRP A 87 18.76 4.26 -30.02
C TRP A 87 19.10 5.67 -29.54
N PRO A 88 18.23 6.34 -28.77
CA PRO A 88 16.87 5.93 -28.38
C PRO A 88 15.89 5.88 -29.56
N MET A 89 14.81 5.10 -29.42
CA MET A 89 13.76 5.00 -30.45
C MET A 89 12.92 6.30 -30.52
N PRO A 90 12.17 6.54 -31.62
CA PRO A 90 11.19 7.63 -31.67
C PRO A 90 10.16 7.53 -30.53
N ARG A 91 9.82 8.67 -29.91
CA ARG A 91 8.85 8.82 -28.82
C ARG A 91 7.46 8.31 -29.21
N ALA A 92 7.08 8.45 -30.48
CA ALA A 92 5.85 7.89 -31.01
C ALA A 92 5.75 6.36 -30.80
N LYS A 93 6.86 5.61 -30.95
CA LYS A 93 6.88 4.16 -30.71
C LYS A 93 6.67 3.81 -29.24
N TYR A 94 7.27 4.57 -28.32
CA TYR A 94 7.01 4.39 -26.89
C TYR A 94 5.55 4.68 -26.56
N GLY A 95 4.96 5.73 -27.15
CA GLY A 95 3.54 6.04 -27.03
C GLY A 95 2.66 4.87 -27.49
N GLU A 96 2.94 4.29 -28.66
CA GLU A 96 2.21 3.14 -29.18
C GLU A 96 2.32 1.91 -28.25
N VAL A 97 3.51 1.62 -27.74
CA VAL A 97 3.72 0.51 -26.79
C VAL A 97 2.93 0.73 -25.51
N ILE A 98 2.97 1.93 -24.93
CA ILE A 98 2.22 2.28 -23.73
C ILE A 98 0.72 2.13 -24.00
N ASP A 99 0.22 2.66 -25.12
CA ASP A 99 -1.21 2.60 -25.47
C ASP A 99 -1.68 1.15 -25.60
N ARG A 100 -0.91 0.28 -26.27
CA ARG A 100 -1.23 -1.15 -26.40
C ARG A 100 -1.22 -1.88 -25.05
N ILE A 101 -0.25 -1.59 -24.17
CA ILE A 101 -0.17 -2.21 -22.84
C ILE A 101 -1.36 -1.78 -21.97
N MET A 102 -1.74 -0.50 -22.03
CA MET A 102 -2.88 0.02 -21.31
C MET A 102 -4.20 -0.55 -21.83
N ALA A 103 -4.35 -0.65 -23.16
CA ALA A 103 -5.51 -1.29 -23.80
C ALA A 103 -5.62 -2.79 -23.45
N ALA A 104 -4.49 -3.47 -23.23
CA ALA A 104 -4.46 -4.85 -22.76
C ALA A 104 -4.87 -5.02 -21.27
N GLY A 105 -5.21 -3.94 -20.57
CA GLY A 105 -5.72 -3.97 -19.19
C GLY A 105 -4.68 -3.70 -18.10
N ALA A 106 -3.49 -3.17 -18.45
CA ALA A 106 -2.50 -2.81 -17.45
C ALA A 106 -3.02 -1.71 -16.51
N LYS A 107 -2.95 -1.94 -15.19
CA LYS A 107 -3.43 -0.98 -14.18
C LYS A 107 -2.57 0.27 -14.14
N ALA A 108 -1.26 0.09 -14.23
CA ALA A 108 -0.26 1.14 -14.32
C ALA A 108 0.91 0.67 -15.21
N VAL A 109 1.61 1.62 -15.82
CA VAL A 109 2.79 1.38 -16.65
C VAL A 109 3.92 2.25 -16.14
N ALA A 110 5.05 1.63 -15.80
CA ALA A 110 6.25 2.33 -15.36
C ALA A 110 7.32 2.20 -16.45
N VAL A 111 7.83 3.33 -16.92
CA VAL A 111 8.79 3.39 -18.03
C VAL A 111 10.17 3.75 -17.51
N ASP A 112 11.08 2.77 -17.55
CA ASP A 112 12.49 2.94 -17.18
C ASP A 112 13.31 3.48 -18.36
N VAL A 113 12.91 4.66 -18.85
CA VAL A 113 13.67 5.41 -19.87
C VAL A 113 13.68 6.88 -19.46
N ILE A 114 14.88 7.46 -19.45
CA ILE A 114 15.08 8.85 -19.08
C ILE A 114 14.87 9.71 -20.32
N TRP A 115 13.87 10.60 -20.27
CA TRP A 115 13.54 11.53 -21.34
C TRP A 115 13.67 12.96 -20.85
N ASP A 116 14.88 13.36 -20.49
CA ASP A 116 15.22 14.69 -19.96
C ASP A 116 15.46 15.76 -21.04
N PHE A 117 15.56 15.34 -22.30
CA PHE A 117 15.74 16.20 -23.47
C PHE A 117 14.64 16.01 -24.53
N PRO A 118 14.39 17.02 -25.39
CA PRO A 118 13.51 16.88 -26.53
C PRO A 118 13.93 15.73 -27.44
N SER A 119 12.97 15.14 -28.16
CA SER A 119 13.27 14.11 -29.14
C SER A 119 14.21 14.62 -30.23
N SER A 120 15.19 13.80 -30.59
CA SER A 120 16.02 14.03 -31.78
C SER A 120 15.27 13.74 -33.10
N PHE A 121 14.05 13.21 -33.01
CA PHE A 121 13.20 12.90 -34.16
C PHE A 121 12.12 13.97 -34.35
N GLY A 122 11.85 14.30 -35.62
CA GLY A 122 10.87 15.30 -36.01
C GLY A 122 11.52 16.66 -36.34
N ASN A 123 10.93 17.37 -37.28
CA ASN A 123 11.42 18.68 -37.69
C ASN A 123 11.13 19.70 -36.58
N GLN A 124 12.19 20.22 -35.95
CA GLN A 124 12.20 21.30 -34.95
C GLN A 124 11.63 20.99 -33.55
N ALA A 125 12.51 20.57 -32.64
CA ALA A 125 12.46 20.97 -31.23
C ALA A 125 13.86 21.48 -30.84
N GLN A 126 14.04 22.80 -30.82
CA GLN A 126 15.36 23.43 -30.68
C GLN A 126 15.57 24.20 -29.37
N SER A 127 14.65 24.08 -28.40
CA SER A 127 14.86 24.68 -27.08
C SER A 127 15.23 23.60 -26.06
N PRO A 128 16.47 23.57 -25.57
CA PRO A 128 16.77 22.99 -24.25
C PRO A 128 15.85 23.61 -23.20
N ASP A 129 15.63 22.91 -22.10
CA ASP A 129 14.82 23.27 -20.93
C ASP A 129 15.40 24.52 -20.19
N LEU A 130 15.48 25.64 -20.89
CA LEU A 130 16.01 26.94 -20.43
C LEU A 130 14.88 27.93 -20.10
N SER A 131 13.63 27.62 -20.47
CA SER A 131 12.47 28.41 -20.10
C SER A 131 11.78 27.79 -18.89
N PRO A 132 11.51 28.56 -17.81
CA PRO A 132 10.76 28.07 -16.66
C PRO A 132 9.29 27.75 -16.97
N ASP A 133 8.77 28.24 -18.10
CA ASP A 133 7.39 28.01 -18.54
C ASP A 133 7.37 26.95 -19.66
N CYS A 134 6.94 25.71 -19.39
CA CYS A 134 6.89 24.69 -20.45
C CYS A 134 5.86 25.03 -21.56
N GLU A 135 4.88 25.88 -21.26
CA GLU A 135 3.75 26.24 -22.13
C GLU A 135 4.20 26.91 -23.45
N LYS A 136 5.38 27.53 -23.47
CA LYS A 136 5.94 28.23 -24.65
C LYS A 136 6.79 27.33 -25.55
N ILE A 137 6.97 26.05 -25.18
CA ILE A 137 7.84 25.13 -25.92
C ILE A 137 7.09 24.56 -27.14
N GLN A 138 7.63 24.81 -28.33
CA GLN A 138 7.16 24.16 -29.55
C GLN A 138 7.61 22.69 -29.58
N LEU A 139 6.63 21.79 -29.42
CA LEU A 139 6.83 20.34 -29.44
C LEU A 139 7.03 19.82 -30.87
N SER A 140 8.06 18.98 -31.04
CA SER A 140 8.24 18.14 -32.24
C SER A 140 7.01 17.25 -32.45
N ALA A 141 6.80 16.76 -33.67
CA ALA A 141 5.74 15.81 -33.96
C ALA A 141 5.88 14.51 -33.13
N ASP A 142 7.13 14.09 -32.87
CA ASP A 142 7.44 12.87 -32.14
C ASP A 142 7.15 13.00 -30.64
N ASP A 143 7.63 14.08 -30.00
CA ASP A 143 7.32 14.37 -28.59
C ASP A 143 5.80 14.56 -28.39
N ARG A 144 5.12 15.20 -29.34
CA ARG A 144 3.67 15.42 -29.29
C ARG A 144 2.88 14.11 -29.26
N ALA A 145 3.29 13.11 -30.04
CA ALA A 145 2.66 11.80 -30.05
C ALA A 145 2.73 11.14 -28.66
N LEU A 146 3.89 11.21 -28.01
CA LEU A 146 4.03 10.69 -26.65
C LEU A 146 3.24 11.51 -25.63
N VAL A 147 3.28 12.84 -25.68
CA VAL A 147 2.48 13.71 -24.79
C VAL A 147 0.99 13.37 -24.87
N GLN A 148 0.45 13.09 -26.06
CA GLN A 148 -0.96 12.70 -26.22
C GLN A 148 -1.30 11.42 -25.46
N VAL A 149 -0.45 10.39 -25.55
CA VAL A 149 -0.63 9.13 -24.82
C VAL A 149 -0.47 9.35 -23.32
N LEU A 150 0.53 10.12 -22.90
CA LEU A 150 0.71 10.47 -21.49
C LEU A 150 -0.53 11.18 -20.95
N LYS A 151 -1.12 12.12 -21.70
CA LYS A 151 -2.33 12.84 -21.29
C LYS A 151 -3.55 11.92 -21.17
N LYS A 152 -3.67 10.94 -22.07
CA LYS A 152 -4.77 9.95 -22.05
C LYS A 152 -4.78 9.13 -20.75
N TYR A 153 -3.61 8.70 -20.27
CA TYR A 153 -3.52 7.79 -19.12
C TYR A 153 -3.06 8.46 -17.81
N GLY A 154 -2.53 9.68 -17.91
CA GLY A 154 -2.19 10.56 -16.80
C GLY A 154 -1.36 9.88 -15.72
N ASP A 155 -1.95 9.79 -14.54
CA ASP A 155 -1.31 9.35 -13.31
C ASP A 155 -1.13 7.82 -13.19
N ARG A 156 -1.63 7.06 -14.16
CA ARG A 156 -1.37 5.62 -14.31
C ARG A 156 0.00 5.35 -14.92
N ILE A 157 0.65 6.37 -15.48
CA ILE A 157 1.99 6.27 -16.07
C ILE A 157 3.01 6.84 -15.08
N VAL A 158 4.10 6.09 -14.91
CA VAL A 158 5.25 6.49 -14.10
C VAL A 158 6.47 6.64 -15.00
N LEU A 159 7.07 7.83 -14.98
CA LEU A 159 8.29 8.13 -15.74
C LEU A 159 9.51 8.08 -14.82
N ALA A 160 10.61 7.57 -15.35
CA ALA A 160 11.87 7.50 -14.63
C ALA A 160 12.53 8.88 -14.44
N THR A 161 13.08 9.10 -13.26
CA THR A 161 14.01 10.19 -12.94
C THR A 161 15.32 9.61 -12.46
N ARG A 162 16.42 10.31 -12.70
CA ARG A 162 17.74 9.85 -12.27
C ARG A 162 18.58 10.97 -11.71
N PHE A 163 19.25 10.71 -10.60
CA PHE A 163 20.37 11.53 -10.14
C PHE A 163 21.61 11.13 -10.92
N GLU A 164 22.19 12.12 -11.57
CA GLU A 164 23.46 12.05 -12.27
C GLU A 164 24.55 12.63 -11.38
N ASP A 165 25.60 11.84 -11.14
CA ASP A 165 26.85 12.29 -10.53
C ASP A 165 27.84 12.46 -11.68
N SER A 166 28.06 13.71 -12.09
CA SER A 166 29.10 14.06 -13.06
C SER A 166 30.33 14.52 -12.32
N LYS A 167 31.45 13.84 -12.56
CA LYS A 167 32.77 14.17 -12.01
C LYS A 167 33.63 14.70 -13.15
N GLY A 168 33.83 16.00 -13.20
CA GLY A 168 34.84 16.62 -14.04
C GLY A 168 36.17 16.79 -13.29
N GLU A 169 37.20 17.27 -14.01
CA GLU A 169 38.48 17.64 -13.40
C GLU A 169 38.26 18.82 -12.42
N GLY A 170 38.15 18.50 -11.13
CA GLY A 170 38.03 19.49 -10.05
C GLY A 170 36.60 19.92 -9.68
N TRP A 171 35.57 19.45 -10.38
CA TRP A 171 34.17 19.75 -10.04
C TRP A 171 33.31 18.48 -10.00
N LYS A 172 32.42 18.41 -9.01
CA LYS A 172 31.36 17.41 -8.95
C LYS A 172 30.05 18.15 -9.10
N SER A 173 29.28 17.84 -10.14
CA SER A 173 27.90 18.31 -10.23
C SER A 173 26.97 17.13 -9.99
N PHE A 174 26.03 17.33 -9.08
CA PHE A 174 24.90 16.45 -8.94
C PHE A 174 23.70 17.11 -9.59
N ARG A 175 23.10 16.45 -10.56
CA ARG A 175 21.90 16.94 -11.24
C ARG A 175 20.83 15.87 -11.19
N LEU A 176 19.60 16.28 -10.89
CA LEU A 176 18.45 15.43 -11.10
C LEU A 176 17.98 15.57 -12.55
N ALA A 177 18.13 14.51 -13.33
CA ALA A 177 17.52 14.34 -14.64
C ALA A 177 16.02 14.07 -14.45
N LEU A 178 15.25 15.13 -14.57
CA LEU A 178 13.79 15.09 -14.61
C LEU A 178 13.33 14.86 -16.06
N PRO A 179 12.17 14.21 -16.28
CA PRO A 179 11.52 14.21 -17.57
C PRO A 179 11.41 15.62 -18.15
N TYR A 180 11.50 15.70 -19.46
CA TYR A 180 11.40 16.89 -20.26
C TYR A 180 10.11 17.62 -19.91
N CYS A 181 10.19 18.96 -19.81
CA CYS A 181 9.13 19.83 -19.28
C CYS A 181 7.71 19.45 -19.74
N PRO A 182 7.43 19.24 -21.05
CA PRO A 182 6.08 18.90 -21.51
C PRO A 182 5.55 17.54 -21.03
N TYR A 183 6.42 16.62 -20.59
CA TYR A 183 6.03 15.37 -19.96
C TYR A 183 5.70 15.53 -18.48
N ARG A 184 6.19 16.61 -17.84
CA ARG A 184 5.94 16.90 -16.43
C ARG A 184 4.59 17.56 -16.18
N GLU A 185 4.12 18.37 -17.12
CA GLU A 185 2.81 19.03 -17.02
C GLU A 185 1.64 18.05 -17.17
N VAL A 186 1.91 16.87 -17.72
CA VAL A 186 0.98 15.77 -17.68
C VAL A 186 0.98 15.21 -16.26
N LYS A 187 -0.19 14.83 -15.72
CA LYS A 187 -0.37 14.25 -14.37
C LYS A 187 0.37 12.91 -14.13
N ALA A 188 1.39 12.58 -14.92
CA ALA A 188 2.24 11.43 -14.75
C ALA A 188 3.01 11.50 -13.42
N GLN A 189 3.25 10.34 -12.82
CA GLN A 189 4.06 10.25 -11.60
C GLN A 189 5.53 10.09 -11.97
N PHE A 190 6.42 10.51 -11.07
CA PHE A 190 7.86 10.40 -11.27
C PHE A 190 8.48 9.48 -10.23
N GLY A 191 9.39 8.63 -10.69
CA GLY A 191 10.02 7.61 -9.86
C GLY A 191 11.52 7.58 -10.06
N ASN A 192 12.28 7.66 -8.97
CA ASN A 192 13.73 7.61 -9.05
C ASN A 192 14.25 6.18 -9.27
N VAL A 193 15.14 6.02 -10.26
CA VAL A 193 15.70 4.71 -10.67
C VAL A 193 17.12 4.46 -10.12
N ASN A 194 17.64 5.31 -9.25
CA ASN A 194 18.95 5.08 -8.66
C ASN A 194 18.88 4.04 -7.53
N PHE A 195 19.93 3.23 -7.44
CA PHE A 195 20.11 2.25 -6.39
C PHE A 195 21.47 2.41 -5.73
N LEU A 196 21.57 1.97 -4.48
CA LEU A 196 22.85 1.83 -3.79
C LEU A 196 23.45 0.47 -4.12
N PHE A 197 24.58 0.50 -4.82
CA PHE A 197 25.41 -0.68 -5.03
C PHE A 197 26.28 -0.93 -3.81
N GLU A 198 26.37 -2.18 -3.38
CA GLU A 198 27.37 -2.60 -2.38
C GLU A 198 28.72 -2.91 -3.05
N SER A 199 29.72 -3.27 -2.24
CA SER A 199 31.08 -3.58 -2.72
C SER A 199 31.13 -4.73 -3.73
N ASP A 200 30.12 -5.59 -3.74
CA ASP A 200 29.94 -6.69 -4.69
C ASP A 200 29.24 -6.28 -5.99
N GLN A 201 29.00 -4.98 -6.20
CA GLN A 201 28.29 -4.41 -7.36
C GLN A 201 26.84 -4.90 -7.50
N ARG A 202 26.24 -5.40 -6.41
CA ARG A 202 24.83 -5.81 -6.40
C ARG A 202 23.97 -4.84 -5.62
N VAL A 203 22.67 -4.90 -5.91
CA VAL A 203 21.64 -4.12 -5.24
C VAL A 203 20.99 -4.99 -4.17
N HIS A 204 21.21 -4.64 -2.89
CA HIS A 204 20.61 -5.32 -1.74
C HIS A 204 19.61 -4.43 -0.98
N ARG A 205 19.45 -3.18 -1.42
CA ARG A 205 18.62 -2.18 -0.78
C ARG A 205 17.64 -1.60 -1.79
N LEU A 206 16.43 -1.31 -1.35
CA LEU A 206 15.40 -0.67 -2.18
C LEU A 206 15.84 0.74 -2.59
N GLY A 207 15.34 1.21 -3.74
CA GLY A 207 15.70 2.52 -4.29
C GLY A 207 15.43 3.70 -3.32
N ARG A 208 14.46 3.59 -2.41
CA ARG A 208 14.22 4.63 -1.40
C ARG A 208 15.42 4.87 -0.48
N GLU A 209 16.21 3.84 -0.19
CA GLU A 209 17.40 3.99 0.65
C GLU A 209 18.47 4.85 -0.04
N TYR A 210 18.52 4.86 -1.38
CA TYR A 210 19.37 5.80 -2.12
C TYR A 210 18.99 7.25 -1.83
N LEU A 211 17.69 7.59 -1.88
CA LEU A 211 17.21 8.94 -1.60
C LEU A 211 17.50 9.36 -0.15
N ARG A 212 17.32 8.45 0.81
CA ARG A 212 17.66 8.71 2.22
C ARG A 212 19.15 8.98 2.42
N ASP A 213 20.00 8.18 1.78
CA ASP A 213 21.46 8.36 1.84
C ASP A 213 21.90 9.68 1.19
N LEU A 214 21.27 10.08 0.09
CA LEU A 214 21.49 11.39 -0.53
C LEU A 214 21.16 12.55 0.43
N VAL A 215 19.99 12.52 1.05
CA VAL A 215 19.55 13.56 2.01
C VAL A 215 20.47 13.58 3.23
N LYS A 216 20.91 12.42 3.71
CA LYS A 216 21.88 12.31 4.82
C LYS A 216 23.24 12.92 4.48
N LYS A 217 23.71 12.75 3.24
CA LYS A 217 25.01 13.27 2.77
C LYS A 217 25.01 14.79 2.57
N SER A 218 23.91 15.36 2.11
CA SER A 218 23.82 16.80 1.82
C SER A 218 22.41 17.32 2.12
N PRO A 219 22.08 17.51 3.42
CA PRO A 219 20.74 17.92 3.83
C PRO A 219 20.38 19.32 3.31
N GLU A 220 21.35 20.24 3.25
CA GLU A 220 21.19 21.60 2.72
C GLU A 220 20.73 21.62 1.25
N THR A 221 21.16 20.65 0.45
CA THR A 221 20.92 20.61 -1.01
C THR A 221 19.68 19.79 -1.37
N TYR A 222 19.38 18.75 -0.59
CA TYR A 222 18.37 17.75 -0.94
C TYR A 222 17.24 17.61 0.09
N GLY A 223 17.28 18.36 1.19
CA GLY A 223 16.21 18.38 2.19
C GLY A 223 14.86 18.71 1.56
N ASP A 224 14.83 19.73 0.69
CA ASP A 224 13.62 20.19 0.02
C ASP A 224 13.08 19.19 -1.02
N LEU A 225 13.92 18.29 -1.55
CA LEU A 225 13.46 17.27 -2.50
C LEU A 225 12.54 16.23 -1.85
N MET A 226 12.68 16.00 -0.55
CA MET A 226 11.79 15.12 0.22
C MET A 226 10.46 15.80 0.57
N THR A 227 10.40 17.13 0.60
CA THR A 227 9.21 17.90 1.00
C THR A 227 8.43 18.45 -0.18
N ASP A 228 9.09 19.04 -1.18
CA ASP A 228 8.46 19.75 -2.29
C ASP A 228 8.28 18.89 -3.55
N ALA A 229 9.23 17.99 -3.85
CA ALA A 229 9.22 17.26 -5.12
C ALA A 229 8.50 15.90 -5.07
N GLN A 230 8.11 15.40 -3.88
CA GLN A 230 7.53 14.06 -3.66
C GLN A 230 8.19 12.93 -4.49
N ILE A 231 9.48 13.03 -4.79
CA ILE A 231 10.16 12.03 -5.61
C ILE A 231 10.29 10.76 -4.77
N SER A 232 9.53 9.74 -5.14
CA SER A 232 9.60 8.41 -4.54
C SER A 232 10.51 7.50 -5.36
N SER A 233 10.88 6.35 -4.79
CA SER A 233 11.57 5.34 -5.59
C SER A 233 10.67 4.85 -6.73
N PHE A 234 11.25 4.44 -7.86
CA PHE A 234 10.50 4.03 -9.04
C PHE A 234 9.48 2.92 -8.77
N ALA A 235 9.88 1.93 -7.95
CA ALA A 235 8.98 0.86 -7.52
C ALA A 235 7.82 1.37 -6.63
N GLU A 236 8.07 2.31 -5.72
CA GLU A 236 7.02 2.91 -4.89
C GLU A 236 6.05 3.75 -5.73
N ALA A 237 6.56 4.53 -6.69
CA ALA A 237 5.74 5.30 -7.62
C ALA A 237 4.85 4.39 -8.48
N ALA A 238 5.42 3.32 -9.05
CA ALA A 238 4.68 2.32 -9.83
C ALA A 238 3.58 1.64 -8.99
N LEU A 239 3.90 1.26 -7.76
CA LEU A 239 2.93 0.67 -6.84
C LEU A 239 1.83 1.67 -6.46
N LYS A 240 2.17 2.93 -6.17
CA LYS A 240 1.18 3.98 -5.89
C LYS A 240 0.25 4.22 -7.08
N ALA A 241 0.78 4.28 -8.30
CA ALA A 241 -0.02 4.38 -9.52
C ALA A 241 -0.98 3.20 -9.68
N ALA A 242 -0.49 1.97 -9.46
CA ALA A 242 -1.32 0.77 -9.52
C ALA A 242 -2.44 0.76 -8.46
N ILE A 243 -2.11 1.16 -7.22
CA ILE A 243 -3.08 1.27 -6.12
C ILE A 243 -4.10 2.37 -6.44
N ALA A 244 -3.67 3.54 -6.93
CA ALA A 244 -4.57 4.63 -7.29
C ALA A 244 -5.55 4.21 -8.40
N ALA A 245 -5.07 3.51 -9.42
CA ALA A 245 -5.93 2.94 -10.48
C ALA A 245 -6.96 1.96 -9.91
N LEU A 246 -6.56 1.08 -8.99
CA LEU A 246 -7.47 0.16 -8.30
C LEU A 246 -8.49 0.89 -7.43
N LEU A 247 -8.05 1.85 -6.64
CA LEU A 247 -8.92 2.63 -5.77
C LEU A 247 -9.95 3.41 -6.57
N ARG A 248 -9.60 3.97 -7.74
CA ARG A 248 -10.57 4.59 -8.65
C ARG A 248 -11.56 3.58 -9.21
N ARG A 249 -11.12 2.37 -9.56
CA ARG A 249 -12.04 1.33 -10.04
C ARG A 249 -13.06 0.92 -8.97
N TYR A 250 -12.66 0.83 -7.70
CA TYR A 250 -13.53 0.39 -6.61
C TYR A 250 -14.36 1.52 -5.98
N TYR A 251 -13.74 2.68 -5.79
CA TYR A 251 -14.28 3.81 -5.02
C TYR A 251 -14.37 5.11 -5.80
N GLY A 252 -13.88 5.13 -7.05
CA GLY A 252 -14.01 6.29 -7.91
C GLY A 252 -15.48 6.56 -8.21
N PRO A 253 -15.83 7.83 -8.52
CA PRO A 253 -17.16 8.17 -8.96
C PRO A 253 -17.53 7.32 -10.17
N ARG A 254 -18.54 6.46 -10.01
CA ARG A 254 -19.06 5.58 -11.07
C ARG A 254 -19.67 6.34 -12.26
N SER A 255 -19.79 7.65 -12.14
CA SER A 255 -20.36 8.55 -13.14
C SER A 255 -19.31 9.56 -13.60
N GLU A 256 -18.27 9.10 -14.28
CA GLU A 256 -17.75 9.86 -15.42
C GLU A 256 -18.53 9.43 -16.67
N THR A 257 -19.87 9.44 -16.59
CA THR A 257 -20.69 9.61 -17.80
C THR A 257 -20.50 11.07 -18.20
N PHE A 258 -19.54 11.29 -19.08
CA PHE A 258 -19.39 12.56 -19.78
C PHE A 258 -20.70 12.84 -20.53
N ASP A 259 -21.56 13.69 -19.98
CA ASP A 259 -22.74 14.15 -20.71
C ASP A 259 -22.24 15.13 -21.79
N PRO A 260 -22.39 14.82 -23.09
CA PRO A 260 -21.97 15.73 -24.16
C PRO A 260 -22.62 17.12 -24.02
N ARG A 261 -23.74 17.23 -23.28
CA ARG A 261 -24.41 18.50 -23.00
C ARG A 261 -23.76 19.33 -21.90
N GLN A 262 -22.90 18.76 -21.04
CA GLN A 262 -22.10 19.56 -20.09
C GLN A 262 -21.01 20.38 -20.80
N LEU A 263 -20.56 19.96 -21.99
CA LEU A 263 -19.69 20.78 -22.85
C LEU A 263 -20.39 22.05 -23.37
N LEU A 264 -21.72 22.04 -23.46
CA LEU A 264 -22.51 23.20 -23.91
C LEU A 264 -22.54 24.33 -22.88
N LEU A 265 -22.26 24.06 -21.60
CA LEU A 265 -22.15 25.09 -20.54
C LEU A 265 -20.89 25.96 -20.72
N PHE A 266 -19.89 25.47 -21.45
CA PHE A 266 -18.69 26.22 -21.87
C PHE A 266 -18.69 26.48 -23.38
N GLY A 267 -19.89 26.41 -23.99
CA GLY A 267 -20.11 26.37 -25.43
C GLY A 267 -19.57 27.61 -26.13
N GLN A 268 -18.46 27.42 -26.85
CA GLN A 268 -18.29 28.01 -28.18
C GLN A 268 -17.16 27.41 -29.03
N ARG A 269 -16.45 26.34 -28.61
CA ARG A 269 -15.29 25.85 -29.40
C ARG A 269 -15.08 24.34 -29.52
N ILE A 270 -15.99 23.50 -29.04
CA ILE A 270 -15.79 22.03 -29.01
C ILE A 270 -16.58 21.29 -30.11
N GLU A 271 -17.43 21.96 -30.89
CA GLU A 271 -18.25 21.35 -31.96
C GLU A 271 -17.47 20.70 -33.13
N GLN A 272 -16.13 20.78 -33.14
CA GLN A 272 -15.30 20.28 -34.25
C GLN A 272 -14.37 19.12 -33.90
N LEU A 273 -14.41 18.58 -32.68
CA LEU A 273 -13.59 17.42 -32.31
C LEU A 273 -14.36 16.11 -32.55
N PRO A 274 -13.84 15.17 -33.36
CA PRO A 274 -14.47 13.87 -33.53
C PRO A 274 -14.45 13.08 -32.21
N LEU A 275 -15.62 12.63 -31.77
CA LEU A 275 -15.80 11.74 -30.63
C LEU A 275 -15.46 10.31 -31.08
N ASP A 276 -14.51 9.67 -30.39
CA ASP A 276 -14.15 8.28 -30.64
C ASP A 276 -15.05 7.34 -29.81
N GLU A 277 -16.20 6.98 -30.38
CA GLU A 277 -17.21 6.12 -29.76
C GLU A 277 -16.69 4.72 -29.39
N ALA A 278 -15.60 4.25 -30.03
CA ALA A 278 -15.00 2.95 -29.75
C ALA A 278 -14.30 2.92 -28.38
N SER A 279 -13.64 4.02 -28.00
CA SER A 279 -12.94 4.14 -26.71
C SER A 279 -13.88 4.11 -25.50
N LEU A 280 -15.09 4.66 -25.66
CA LEU A 280 -16.14 4.67 -24.63
C LEU A 280 -16.78 3.29 -24.43
N ALA A 281 -16.88 2.50 -25.49
CA ALA A 281 -17.43 1.15 -25.44
C ALA A 281 -16.48 0.14 -24.78
N GLU A 282 -15.16 0.30 -24.97
CA GLU A 282 -14.14 -0.57 -24.35
C GLU A 282 -14.05 -0.38 -22.82
N GLU A 283 -14.16 0.86 -22.31
CA GLU A 283 -14.16 1.10 -20.86
C GLU A 283 -15.41 0.56 -20.15
N ALA A 284 -16.52 0.40 -20.87
CA ALA A 284 -17.78 -0.14 -20.35
C ALA A 284 -17.84 -1.69 -20.35
N GLY A 285 -16.90 -2.37 -21.01
CA GLY A 285 -16.98 -3.80 -21.34
C GLY A 285 -16.48 -4.78 -20.28
N GLU A 286 -15.72 -4.35 -19.27
CA GLU A 286 -15.31 -5.28 -18.21
C GLU A 286 -16.46 -5.52 -17.22
N PRO A 287 -16.88 -6.79 -16.97
CA PRO A 287 -17.84 -7.08 -15.92
C PRO A 287 -17.20 -6.77 -14.57
N LEU A 288 -17.45 -5.56 -14.07
CA LEU A 288 -17.07 -5.14 -12.73
C LEU A 288 -17.80 -6.06 -11.73
N LEU A 289 -17.08 -7.03 -11.14
CA LEU A 289 -17.49 -7.76 -9.93
C LEU A 289 -17.52 -6.83 -8.72
N THR A 290 -18.15 -5.68 -8.87
CA THR A 290 -18.51 -4.83 -7.76
C THR A 290 -19.73 -5.49 -7.13
N ARG A 291 -19.56 -6.00 -5.90
CA ARG A 291 -20.68 -6.26 -5.00
C ARG A 291 -21.59 -5.04 -5.11
N ARG A 292 -22.80 -5.18 -5.65
CA ARG A 292 -23.82 -4.13 -5.62
C ARG A 292 -23.92 -3.68 -4.16
N ALA A 293 -23.29 -2.57 -3.81
CA ALA A 293 -23.66 -1.83 -2.62
C ALA A 293 -25.06 -1.33 -2.93
N LYS A 294 -26.06 -2.16 -2.63
CA LYS A 294 -27.47 -1.80 -2.71
C LYS A 294 -27.57 -0.48 -1.97
N ASN A 295 -27.97 0.58 -2.67
CA ASN A 295 -28.29 1.88 -2.08
C ASN A 295 -29.30 1.64 -0.96
N ARG A 296 -28.82 1.49 0.27
CA ARG A 296 -29.68 1.42 1.45
C ARG A 296 -30.01 2.86 1.79
N HIS A 297 -31.08 3.36 1.16
CA HIS A 297 -31.84 4.50 1.68
C HIS A 297 -32.58 4.07 2.96
N ASN A 298 -31.85 3.52 3.93
CA ASN A 298 -32.38 3.28 5.27
C ASN A 298 -31.60 4.21 6.18
N HIS A 299 -32.17 5.38 6.46
CA HIS A 299 -31.77 6.21 7.57
C HIS A 299 -32.03 5.43 8.87
N GLY A 300 -31.02 4.67 9.31
CA GLY A 300 -31.08 3.80 10.48
C GLY A 300 -29.74 3.13 10.73
N ARG A 301 -29.43 2.87 12.01
CA ARG A 301 -28.19 2.18 12.41
C ARG A 301 -28.20 0.78 11.77
N GLN A 302 -27.11 0.41 11.08
CA GLN A 302 -26.99 -0.94 10.54
C GLN A 302 -26.99 -1.94 11.71
N GLN A 303 -27.77 -3.01 11.56
CA GLN A 303 -27.76 -4.13 12.50
C GLN A 303 -26.37 -4.78 12.53
N LEU A 304 -25.96 -5.24 13.71
CA LEU A 304 -24.67 -5.91 13.89
C LEU A 304 -24.67 -7.26 13.13
N PRO A 305 -23.53 -7.68 12.56
CA PRO A 305 -23.43 -8.92 11.78
C PRO A 305 -23.90 -10.16 12.56
N GLU A 306 -24.60 -11.07 11.90
CA GLU A 306 -25.07 -12.33 12.51
C GLU A 306 -23.93 -13.27 12.89
N SER A 307 -22.77 -13.15 12.25
CA SER A 307 -21.59 -13.99 12.50
C SER A 307 -20.90 -13.74 13.84
N LEU A 308 -21.23 -12.65 14.55
CA LEU A 308 -20.68 -12.36 15.87
C LEU A 308 -21.44 -13.16 16.95
N GLU A 309 -20.71 -13.68 17.93
CA GLU A 309 -21.29 -14.40 19.06
C GLU A 309 -22.18 -13.46 19.91
N ARG A 310 -23.43 -13.87 20.18
CA ARG A 310 -24.37 -13.14 21.03
C ARG A 310 -24.44 -13.76 22.43
N ILE A 311 -24.24 -12.96 23.47
CA ILE A 311 -24.41 -13.36 24.87
C ILE A 311 -25.69 -12.70 25.40
N GLU A 312 -26.66 -13.49 25.84
CA GLU A 312 -27.94 -12.98 26.37
C GLU A 312 -27.79 -12.63 27.85
N ILE A 313 -28.16 -11.40 28.20
CA ILE A 313 -28.21 -10.91 29.59
C ILE A 313 -29.66 -10.53 29.88
N GLU A 314 -30.34 -11.36 30.66
CA GLU A 314 -31.73 -11.13 31.07
C GLU A 314 -31.78 -10.20 32.28
N HIS A 315 -32.59 -9.15 32.17
CA HIS A 315 -32.88 -8.21 33.24
C HIS A 315 -34.33 -8.39 33.67
N ASP A 316 -34.51 -8.93 34.87
CA ASP A 316 -35.80 -9.14 35.52
C ASP A 316 -36.04 -8.14 36.66
N LEU A 317 -37.31 -7.92 37.02
CA LEU A 317 -37.68 -7.16 38.21
C LEU A 317 -37.39 -7.98 39.47
N ALA A 318 -37.02 -7.29 40.55
CA ALA A 318 -36.92 -7.89 41.87
C ALA A 318 -38.30 -8.40 42.34
N ASP A 319 -38.33 -9.45 43.16
CA ASP A 319 -39.59 -10.08 43.58
C ASP A 319 -40.52 -9.11 44.35
N SER A 320 -39.97 -8.12 45.05
CA SER A 320 -40.72 -7.05 45.70
C SER A 320 -41.44 -6.12 44.72
N GLU A 321 -40.87 -5.92 43.53
CA GLU A 321 -41.41 -5.05 42.47
C GLU A 321 -42.39 -5.79 41.54
N LYS A 322 -42.52 -7.11 41.67
CA LYS A 322 -43.51 -7.90 40.94
C LYS A 322 -44.93 -7.70 41.48
N ALA A 323 -45.10 -7.21 42.71
CA ALA A 323 -46.39 -6.85 43.26
C ALA A 323 -46.83 -5.45 42.77
N CYS A 324 -48.06 -5.34 42.26
CA CYS A 324 -48.61 -4.05 41.86
C CYS A 324 -48.88 -3.16 43.10
N PRO A 325 -48.36 -1.92 43.15
CA PRO A 325 -48.53 -1.03 44.30
C PRO A 325 -49.97 -0.49 44.43
N ALA A 326 -50.83 -0.65 43.41
CA ALA A 326 -52.21 -0.19 43.43
C ALA A 326 -53.21 -1.25 43.94
N CYS A 327 -53.05 -2.52 43.50
CA CYS A 327 -54.02 -3.58 43.78
C CYS A 327 -53.44 -4.81 44.48
N GLY A 328 -52.11 -4.85 44.71
CA GLY A 328 -51.42 -5.96 45.37
C GLY A 328 -51.29 -7.24 44.54
N CYS A 329 -51.92 -7.33 43.36
CA CYS A 329 -51.82 -8.49 42.48
C CYS A 329 -50.43 -8.59 41.83
N ALA A 330 -50.00 -9.82 41.52
CA ALA A 330 -48.77 -10.05 40.78
C ALA A 330 -48.88 -9.49 39.36
N ARG A 331 -47.88 -8.71 38.93
CA ARG A 331 -47.75 -8.22 37.56
C ARG A 331 -47.40 -9.40 36.64
N CYS A 332 -48.05 -9.48 35.48
CA CYS A 332 -47.74 -10.45 34.44
C CYS A 332 -46.68 -9.88 33.47
N ARG A 333 -45.89 -10.75 32.85
CA ARG A 333 -44.89 -10.38 31.84
C ARG A 333 -45.61 -10.09 30.52
N ILE A 334 -45.53 -8.85 30.06
CA ILE A 334 -46.25 -8.35 28.86
C ILE A 334 -45.33 -8.39 27.62
N GLY A 335 -44.03 -8.22 27.80
CA GLY A 335 -43.09 -8.22 26.69
C GLY A 335 -41.64 -8.06 27.13
N ALA A 336 -40.74 -7.91 26.17
CA ALA A 336 -39.34 -7.62 26.43
C ALA A 336 -38.80 -6.59 25.44
N GLU A 337 -37.96 -5.67 25.92
CA GLU A 337 -37.15 -4.79 25.09
C GLU A 337 -35.75 -5.37 24.92
N VAL A 338 -35.31 -5.49 23.67
CA VAL A 338 -33.99 -6.04 23.32
C VAL A 338 -33.08 -4.92 22.87
N SER A 339 -31.89 -4.82 23.47
CA SER A 339 -30.84 -3.91 23.02
C SER A 339 -29.54 -4.66 22.83
N GLU A 340 -28.84 -4.39 21.72
CA GLU A 340 -27.56 -5.01 21.37
C GLU A 340 -26.41 -4.02 21.62
N GLN A 341 -25.34 -4.51 22.25
CA GLN A 341 -24.11 -3.75 22.52
C GLN A 341 -22.89 -4.57 22.11
N LEU A 342 -21.91 -3.96 21.42
CA LEU A 342 -20.67 -4.63 21.05
C LEU A 342 -19.64 -4.47 22.17
N GLU A 343 -19.12 -5.58 22.69
CA GLU A 343 -18.14 -5.63 23.77
C GLU A 343 -16.85 -6.30 23.28
N TYR A 344 -15.70 -5.74 23.68
CA TYR A 344 -14.40 -6.29 23.35
C TYR A 344 -13.95 -7.31 24.41
N PHE A 345 -13.70 -8.54 23.98
CA PHE A 345 -13.00 -9.55 24.76
C PHE A 345 -11.61 -9.73 24.16
N PRO A 346 -10.53 -9.90 24.94
CA PRO A 346 -9.20 -10.08 24.39
C PRO A 346 -9.21 -11.22 23.36
N ALA A 347 -8.97 -10.87 22.09
CA ALA A 347 -9.04 -11.71 20.87
C ALA A 347 -10.41 -11.90 20.16
N SER A 348 -11.53 -11.34 20.62
CA SER A 348 -12.81 -11.41 19.89
C SER A 348 -13.79 -10.27 20.22
N PHE A 349 -14.64 -9.91 19.26
CA PHE A 349 -15.79 -9.03 19.53
C PHE A 349 -17.03 -9.88 19.76
N LYS A 350 -17.77 -9.59 20.83
CA LYS A 350 -19.03 -10.26 21.15
C LYS A 350 -20.15 -9.25 21.30
N VAL A 351 -21.37 -9.66 21.00
CA VAL A 351 -22.55 -8.80 21.11
C VAL A 351 -23.31 -9.18 22.38
N LEU A 352 -23.36 -8.27 23.36
CA LEU A 352 -24.20 -8.40 24.55
C LEU A 352 -25.64 -8.02 24.16
N LYS A 353 -26.54 -9.00 24.20
CA LYS A 353 -27.97 -8.85 23.95
C LYS A 353 -28.69 -8.72 25.28
N HIS A 354 -28.98 -7.48 25.68
CA HIS A 354 -29.73 -7.20 26.90
C HIS A 354 -31.23 -7.35 26.64
N VAL A 355 -31.87 -8.26 27.37
CA VAL A 355 -33.31 -8.51 27.30
C VAL A 355 -33.94 -7.96 28.56
N ARG A 356 -34.64 -6.82 28.47
CA ARG A 356 -35.32 -6.18 29.60
C ARG A 356 -36.79 -6.58 29.61
N HIS A 357 -37.22 -7.28 30.64
CA HIS A 357 -38.61 -7.71 30.75
C HIS A 357 -39.53 -6.58 31.22
N LYS A 358 -40.69 -6.47 30.57
CA LYS A 358 -41.78 -5.55 30.90
C LYS A 358 -42.88 -6.31 31.62
N TYR A 359 -43.28 -5.78 32.76
CA TYR A 359 -44.35 -6.33 33.59
C TYR A 359 -45.46 -5.30 33.74
N GLY A 360 -46.71 -5.73 33.68
CA GLY A 360 -47.87 -4.87 33.97
C GLY A 360 -48.98 -5.65 34.66
N CYS A 361 -49.94 -4.93 35.23
CA CYS A 361 -51.01 -5.54 36.00
C CYS A 361 -52.28 -5.70 35.14
N ALA A 362 -52.69 -6.95 34.88
CA ALA A 362 -53.89 -7.25 34.09
C ALA A 362 -55.19 -6.72 34.73
N LYS A 363 -55.25 -6.65 36.07
CA LYS A 363 -56.43 -6.17 36.80
C LYS A 363 -56.61 -4.65 36.67
N CYS A 364 -55.52 -3.88 36.83
CA CYS A 364 -55.57 -2.42 36.68
C CYS A 364 -55.88 -2.01 35.24
N ASP A 365 -55.35 -2.75 34.25
CA ASP A 365 -55.63 -2.52 32.82
C ASP A 365 -57.13 -2.67 32.51
N GLY A 366 -57.79 -3.70 33.08
CA GLY A 366 -59.22 -3.95 32.90
C GLY A 366 -60.15 -2.97 33.65
N GLU A 367 -59.67 -2.38 34.75
CA GLU A 367 -60.43 -1.40 35.56
C GLU A 367 -60.25 0.06 35.08
N GLY A 368 -59.52 0.28 33.97
CA GLY A 368 -59.32 1.61 33.37
C GLY A 368 -58.26 2.46 34.08
N TYR A 369 -57.50 1.87 35.00
CA TYR A 369 -56.34 2.50 35.62
C TYR A 369 -55.07 2.14 34.82
N ASN A 370 -54.24 3.14 34.49
CA ASN A 370 -52.98 2.95 33.76
C ASN A 370 -52.24 1.68 34.26
N PRO A 371 -51.90 0.69 33.39
CA PRO A 371 -51.51 -0.68 33.77
C PRO A 371 -50.23 -0.85 34.62
N ASN A 372 -49.65 0.27 35.09
CA ASN A 372 -48.53 0.35 36.00
C ASN A 372 -47.35 -0.51 35.51
N ILE A 373 -46.96 -0.23 34.26
CA ILE A 373 -45.91 -0.93 33.53
C ILE A 373 -44.57 -0.59 34.17
N ALA A 374 -43.87 -1.63 34.64
CA ALA A 374 -42.53 -1.52 35.17
C ALA A 374 -41.57 -2.33 34.27
N THR A 375 -40.43 -1.73 33.96
CA THR A 375 -39.39 -2.32 33.11
C THR A 375 -38.12 -2.47 33.92
N ALA A 376 -37.47 -3.64 33.88
CA ALA A 376 -36.22 -3.89 34.60
C ALA A 376 -35.17 -2.83 34.23
N VAL A 377 -34.43 -2.29 35.19
CA VAL A 377 -33.43 -1.23 34.95
C VAL A 377 -32.18 -1.83 34.31
N LYS A 378 -31.64 -1.20 33.26
CA LYS A 378 -30.34 -1.58 32.69
C LYS A 378 -29.24 -1.03 33.61
N PRO A 379 -28.17 -1.81 33.91
CA PRO A 379 -27.02 -1.25 34.61
C PRO A 379 -26.43 -0.06 33.84
N PRO A 380 -25.89 0.96 34.55
CA PRO A 380 -25.26 2.11 33.91
C PRO A 380 -24.11 1.65 33.02
N GLN A 381 -24.02 2.22 31.82
CA GLN A 381 -22.92 1.92 30.91
C GLN A 381 -21.66 2.66 31.40
N PRO A 382 -20.48 2.04 31.31
CA PRO A 382 -19.23 2.78 31.44
C PRO A 382 -19.11 3.78 30.27
N ASP A 383 -18.69 5.01 30.58
CA ASP A 383 -18.49 6.11 29.62
C ASP A 383 -17.36 5.84 28.62
#